data_AF-A0A7S1XA73-F1
#
_entry.id   AF-A0A7S1XA73-F1
#
_cell.length_a   1.000
_cell.length_b   1.000
_cell.length_c   1.000
_cell.angle_alpha   90.00
_cell.angle_beta   90.00
_cell.angle_gamma   90.00
#
_symmetry.space_group_name_H-M   'P 1'
#
loop_
_entity.id
_entity.type
_entity.pdbx_description
1 polymer ?
#
loop_
_entity_poly.entity_id
_entity_poly.type
_entity_poly.pdbx_seq_one_letter_code
_entity_poly.pdbx_strand_id
1 'polypeptide(L)'
;MESSAAAGDTKVASETCDDQKQHEQSVPGRSYVPWSGVEVEALRLGVQRHGVGAWQIILRDPDFEVLTCRSGIQLKDKWRNLVKFKHLSKEETEFMSCRIS
;
A
#
# COMPACT_ATOMS: atom_id res chain seq x y z
N MET A 1 -55.86 -3.43 34.01
CA MET A 1 -55.26 -4.76 33.85
C MET A 1 -55.61 -5.14 32.41
N GLU A 2 -54.72 -5.11 31.42
CA GLU A 2 -53.33 -5.50 31.41
C GLU A 2 -52.44 -4.50 30.66
N SER A 3 -51.19 -4.49 31.10
CA SER A 3 -50.03 -3.83 30.50
C SER A 3 -49.71 -4.44 29.13
N SER A 4 -49.15 -3.64 28.22
CA SER A 4 -48.34 -4.22 27.15
C SER A 4 -47.14 -3.35 26.79
N ALA A 5 -45.99 -4.04 26.77
CA ALA A 5 -44.65 -3.64 26.35
C ALA A 5 -44.62 -3.37 24.81
N ALA A 6 -43.56 -2.90 24.14
CA ALA A 6 -42.16 -3.16 24.36
C ALA A 6 -41.25 -2.15 23.63
N ALA A 7 -40.00 -2.22 24.06
CA ALA A 7 -38.82 -1.43 23.74
C ALA A 7 -38.48 -1.27 22.26
N GLY A 8 -37.73 -0.21 21.99
CA GLY A 8 -37.11 0.09 20.70
C GLY A 8 -36.15 -1.00 20.25
N ASP A 9 -36.17 -1.22 18.94
CA ASP A 9 -35.26 -2.12 18.28
C ASP A 9 -34.03 -1.34 17.78
N THR A 10 -32.89 -1.92 18.09
CA THR A 10 -31.54 -1.40 17.88
C THR A 10 -30.92 -2.26 16.79
N LYS A 11 -30.44 -1.68 15.68
CA LYS A 11 -29.52 -2.38 14.76
C LYS A 11 -28.70 -1.37 13.97
N VAL A 12 -27.56 -0.90 14.48
CA VAL A 12 -26.20 -1.46 14.38
C VAL A 12 -25.71 -1.68 12.94
N ALA A 13 -24.75 -0.81 12.59
CA ALA A 13 -23.58 -0.98 11.74
C ALA A 13 -23.71 -1.79 10.43
N SER A 14 -23.57 -1.04 9.35
CA SER A 14 -22.50 -1.23 8.36
C SER A 14 -22.42 -2.61 7.72
N GLU A 15 -23.20 -2.78 6.65
CA GLU A 15 -22.92 -3.73 5.59
C GLU A 15 -21.69 -3.26 4.80
N THR A 16 -20.51 -3.71 5.20
CA THR A 16 -19.39 -3.87 4.26
C THR A 16 -19.11 -5.35 4.16
N CYS A 17 -19.67 -5.98 3.13
CA CYS A 17 -19.20 -7.27 2.66
C CYS A 17 -17.77 -7.06 2.14
N ASP A 18 -16.79 -7.31 3.01
CA ASP A 18 -15.40 -7.49 2.64
C ASP A 18 -15.32 -8.81 1.85
N ASP A 19 -15.51 -8.70 0.53
CA ASP A 19 -15.36 -9.80 -0.43
C ASP A 19 -13.88 -10.18 -0.49
N GLN A 20 -13.49 -11.02 0.47
CA GLN A 20 -12.22 -11.73 0.46
C GLN A 20 -12.23 -12.73 -0.69
N LYS A 21 -11.84 -12.27 -1.87
CA LYS A 21 -11.55 -13.15 -3.00
C LYS A 21 -10.34 -12.66 -3.78
N GLN A 22 -9.19 -13.30 -3.55
CA GLN A 22 -8.25 -13.78 -4.58
C GLN A 22 -6.97 -14.35 -3.93
N HIS A 23 -7.10 -15.53 -3.33
CA HIS A 23 -6.01 -16.51 -3.28
C HIS A 23 -6.52 -17.70 -4.07
N GLU A 24 -6.12 -17.80 -5.34
CA GLU A 24 -6.01 -19.06 -6.06
C GLU A 24 -5.30 -18.76 -7.40
N GLN A 25 -4.35 -19.63 -7.75
CA GLN A 25 -3.92 -20.04 -9.10
C GLN A 25 -2.44 -19.82 -9.46
N SER A 26 -1.77 -20.97 -9.49
CA SER A 26 -0.41 -21.26 -9.96
C SER A 26 -0.28 -21.19 -11.48
N VAL A 27 0.78 -20.52 -11.96
CA VAL A 27 1.41 -20.70 -13.27
C VAL A 27 2.94 -20.69 -13.10
N PRO A 28 3.72 -21.71 -13.54
CA PRO A 28 5.17 -21.65 -13.52
C PRO A 28 5.66 -20.90 -14.77
N GLY A 29 5.33 -19.62 -14.82
CA GLY A 29 5.87 -18.64 -15.75
C GLY A 29 6.18 -17.42 -14.91
N ARG A 30 7.46 -17.04 -14.82
CA ARG A 30 8.01 -15.94 -14.02
C ARG A 30 7.01 -15.40 -12.98
N SER A 31 6.93 -16.08 -11.83
CA SER A 31 5.99 -15.79 -10.75
C SER A 31 5.94 -14.28 -10.48
N TYR A 32 4.85 -13.65 -10.93
CA TYR A 32 4.58 -12.26 -10.64
C TYR A 32 4.29 -12.17 -9.15
N VAL A 33 5.22 -11.56 -8.41
CA VAL A 33 5.01 -11.34 -6.99
C VAL A 33 4.33 -9.97 -6.86
N PRO A 34 3.07 -9.93 -6.37
CA PRO A 34 2.41 -8.67 -6.11
C PRO A 34 3.15 -7.89 -5.02
N TRP A 35 3.01 -6.58 -5.06
CA TRP A 35 3.57 -5.72 -4.01
C TRP A 35 2.61 -5.69 -2.83
N SER A 36 3.11 -6.12 -1.68
CA SER A 36 2.36 -6.13 -0.43
C SER A 36 2.24 -4.71 0.13
N GLY A 37 1.18 -4.45 0.91
CA GLY A 37 0.99 -3.13 1.55
C GLY A 37 2.20 -2.68 2.35
N VAL A 38 2.80 -3.60 3.13
CA VAL A 38 4.02 -3.37 3.92
C VAL A 38 5.21 -2.97 3.04
N GLU A 39 5.42 -3.63 1.90
CA GLU A 39 6.48 -3.28 0.95
C GLU A 39 6.24 -1.88 0.36
N VAL A 40 4.99 -1.53 0.04
CA VAL A 40 4.64 -0.22 -0.49
C VAL A 40 4.87 0.88 0.55
N GLU A 41 4.50 0.66 1.81
CA GLU A 41 4.76 1.60 2.90
C GLU A 41 6.26 1.76 3.19
N ALA A 42 7.01 0.66 3.24
CA ALA A 42 8.46 0.69 3.35
C ALA A 42 9.10 1.48 2.21
N LEU A 43 8.59 1.34 0.98
CA LEU A 43 9.07 2.10 -0.17
C LEU A 43 8.77 3.59 -0.03
N ARG A 44 7.57 3.97 0.44
CA ARG A 44 7.21 5.37 0.72
C ARG A 44 8.12 5.98 1.77
N LEU A 45 8.26 5.31 2.91
CA LEU A 45 9.14 5.75 4.00
C LEU A 45 10.60 5.84 3.55
N GLY A 46 11.09 4.86 2.80
CA GLY A 46 12.47 4.86 2.28
C GLY A 46 12.72 6.01 1.32
N VAL A 47 11.78 6.30 0.44
CA VAL A 47 11.88 7.46 -0.46
C VAL A 47 11.74 8.78 0.29
N GLN A 48 10.91 8.84 1.33
CA GLN A 48 10.77 10.02 2.17
C GLN A 48 12.05 10.30 2.97
N ARG A 49 12.70 9.26 3.50
CA ARG A 49 13.93 9.38 4.30
C ARG A 49 15.17 9.66 3.45
N HIS A 50 15.38 8.91 2.37
CA HIS A 50 16.62 9.00 1.57
C HIS A 50 16.46 9.79 0.27
N GLY A 51 15.23 10.00 -0.21
CA GLY A 51 14.93 10.68 -1.46
C GLY A 51 14.75 9.74 -2.66
N VAL A 52 14.04 10.24 -3.68
CA VAL A 52 13.82 9.54 -4.95
C VAL A 52 15.16 9.32 -5.65
N GLY A 53 15.47 8.09 -6.04
CA GLY A 53 16.75 7.74 -6.70
C GLY A 53 17.73 7.01 -5.79
N ALA A 54 17.57 7.11 -4.47
CA ALA A 54 18.40 6.43 -3.48
C ALA A 54 18.03 4.95 -3.28
N TRP A 55 17.58 4.25 -4.34
CA TRP A 55 17.05 2.88 -4.26
C TRP A 55 18.06 1.89 -3.68
N GLN A 56 19.34 2.03 -4.03
CA GLN A 56 20.41 1.18 -3.49
C GLN A 56 20.69 1.47 -2.01
N ILE A 57 20.45 2.69 -1.55
CA ILE A 57 20.60 3.06 -0.14
C ILE A 57 19.43 2.47 0.65
N ILE A 58 18.20 2.66 0.15
CA ILE A 58 16.99 2.07 0.74
C ILE A 58 17.09 0.55 0.87
N LEU A 59 17.67 -0.13 -0.14
CA LEU A 59 17.89 -1.59 -0.09
C LEU A 59 19.01 -2.04 0.86
N ARG A 60 19.95 -1.15 1.20
CA ARG A 60 21.01 -1.46 2.17
C ARG A 60 20.58 -1.12 3.59
N ASP A 61 19.50 -0.38 3.74
CA ASP A 61 19.01 0.05 5.03
C ASP A 61 18.32 -1.12 5.76
N PRO A 62 18.73 -1.45 6.99
CA PRO A 62 18.12 -2.53 7.75
C PRO A 62 16.66 -2.23 8.10
N ASP A 63 16.27 -0.95 8.16
CA ASP A 63 14.88 -0.53 8.39
C ASP A 63 13.92 -0.93 7.25
N PHE A 64 14.46 -1.22 6.05
CA PHE A 64 13.68 -1.61 4.87
C PHE A 64 14.04 -3.01 4.37
N GLU A 65 14.36 -3.92 5.28
CA GLU A 65 14.72 -5.30 4.95
C GLU A 65 13.65 -6.02 4.10
N VAL A 66 12.38 -5.64 4.25
CA VAL A 66 11.25 -6.16 3.44
C VAL A 66 11.42 -5.89 1.94
N LEU A 67 12.20 -4.87 1.57
CA LEU A 67 12.50 -4.52 0.19
C LEU A 67 13.78 -5.20 -0.32
N THR A 68 14.62 -5.78 0.54
CA THR A 68 15.89 -6.42 0.11
C THR A 68 15.66 -7.61 -0.81
N CYS A 69 14.50 -8.26 -0.69
CA CYS A 69 14.01 -9.30 -1.58
C CYS A 69 13.67 -8.78 -3.00
N ARG A 70 13.68 -7.45 -3.21
CA ARG A 70 13.42 -6.76 -4.47
C ARG A 70 14.68 -6.10 -5.02
N SER A 71 14.70 -5.89 -6.33
CA SER A 71 15.78 -5.15 -6.98
C SER A 71 15.50 -3.64 -7.02
N GLY A 72 16.55 -2.81 -6.97
CA GLY A 72 16.42 -1.35 -7.06
C GLY A 72 15.70 -0.87 -8.32
N ILE A 73 15.80 -1.66 -9.40
CA ILE A 73 15.04 -1.42 -10.64
C ILE A 73 13.54 -1.59 -10.40
N GLN A 74 13.14 -2.64 -9.66
CA GLN A 74 11.73 -2.90 -9.32
C GLN A 74 11.17 -1.81 -8.41
N LEU A 75 11.95 -1.32 -7.44
CA LEU A 75 11.57 -0.20 -6.58
C LEU A 75 11.29 1.07 -7.41
N LYS A 76 12.20 1.41 -8.34
CA LYS A 76 12.01 2.54 -9.25
C LYS A 76 10.74 2.39 -10.09
N ASP A 77 10.50 1.20 -10.64
CA ASP A 77 9.34 0.94 -11.48
C ASP A 77 8.04 1.02 -10.69
N LYS A 78 8.02 0.41 -9.50
CA LYS A 78 6.89 0.48 -8.57
C LYS A 78 6.61 1.92 -8.16
N TRP A 79 7.65 2.69 -7.80
CA TRP A 79 7.51 4.10 -7.44
C TRP A 79 6.88 4.90 -8.57
N ARG A 80 7.36 4.73 -9.81
CA ARG A 80 6.79 5.39 -10.98
C ARG A 80 5.32 5.04 -11.19
N ASN A 81 4.94 3.77 -10.99
CA ASN A 81 3.54 3.36 -11.07
C ASN A 81 2.69 3.99 -9.95
N LEU A 82 3.21 4.06 -8.73
CA LEU A 82 2.52 4.71 -7.62
C LEU A 82 2.27 6.20 -7.88
N VAL A 83 3.26 6.90 -8.44
CA VAL A 83 3.15 8.30 -8.87
C VAL A 83 2.15 8.46 -10.02
N LYS A 84 2.22 7.59 -11.03
CA LYS A 84 1.36 7.63 -12.23
C LYS A 84 -0.12 7.37 -11.91
N PHE A 85 -0.40 6.41 -11.02
CA PHE A 85 -1.76 6.00 -10.69
C PHE A 85 -2.36 6.72 -9.47
N LYS A 86 -1.71 7.79 -8.96
CA LYS A 86 -2.19 8.61 -7.83
C LYS A 86 -2.62 7.80 -6.59
N HIS A 87 -1.97 6.67 -6.33
CA HIS A 87 -2.09 5.96 -5.05
C HIS A 87 -1.18 6.58 -3.98
N LEU A 88 -0.62 7.76 -4.23
CA LEU A 88 0.01 8.60 -3.23
C LEU A 88 -0.97 9.66 -2.76
N SER A 89 -1.01 9.88 -1.45
CA SER A 89 -1.70 11.01 -0.85
C SER A 89 -1.16 12.32 -1.45
N LYS A 90 -2.01 13.34 -1.53
CA LYS A 90 -1.68 14.64 -2.17
C LYS A 90 -0.39 15.26 -1.61
N GLU A 91 -0.10 15.09 -0.32
CA GLU A 91 1.10 15.61 0.35
C GLU A 91 2.42 14.97 -0.13
N GLU A 92 2.42 13.67 -0.44
CA GLU A 92 3.64 13.00 -0.93
C GLU A 92 3.95 13.38 -2.39
N THR A 93 2.93 13.76 -3.16
CA THR A 93 3.09 14.21 -4.55
C THR A 93 3.57 15.66 -4.60
N GLU A 94 3.17 16.51 -3.66
CA GLU A 94 3.64 17.91 -3.59
C GLU A 94 5.12 18.01 -3.23
N PHE A 95 5.61 17.14 -2.32
CA PHE A 95 7.04 17.01 -2.05
C PHE A 95 7.87 16.65 -3.30
N MET A 96 7.22 16.02 -4.30
CA MET A 96 7.85 15.59 -5.55
C MET A 96 7.67 16.57 -6.71
N SER A 97 6.63 17.40 -6.70
CA SER A 97 6.38 18.35 -7.79
C SER A 97 7.29 19.58 -7.74
N CYS A 98 7.92 19.88 -6.60
CA CYS A 98 8.67 21.12 -6.39
C CYS A 98 10.13 21.09 -6.91
N ARG A 99 10.58 20.03 -7.60
CA ARG A 99 11.95 19.90 -8.14
C ARG A 99 12.03 19.61 -9.66
N ILE A 100 10.89 19.69 -10.38
CA ILE A 100 10.80 19.55 -11.84
C ILE A 100 10.35 20.88 -12.51
N SER A 101 10.51 22.01 -11.82
CA SER A 101 10.39 23.35 -12.41
C SER A 101 11.73 24.07 -12.38
#